data_AF-A0A937A1T6-F1
#
_entry.id   AF-A0A937A1T6-F1
#
_cell.length_a   1.000
_cell.length_b   1.000
_cell.length_c   1.000
_cell.angle_alpha   90.00
_cell.angle_beta   90.00
_cell.angle_gamma   90.00
#
_symmetry.space_group_name_H-M   'P 1'
#
loop_
_entity.id
_entity.type
_entity.pdbx_description
1 polymer ?
#
loop_
_entity_poly.entity_id
_entity_poly.type
_entity_poly.pdbx_seq_one_letter_code
_entity_poly.pdbx_strand_id
1 'polypeptide(L)'
;MTSLLELKEIRKKITWAVRYSDRLILLSDAVFHKMMSIEKENKEYWETQEYILLGIRRDEISLKIDILARYGNILSRRVFQQLQD
;
A
#
# COMPACT_ATOMS: atom_id res chain seq x y z
N MET A 1 -14.31 -6.07 28.91
CA MET A 1 -13.55 -4.87 29.35
C MET A 1 -12.21 -4.84 28.63
N THR A 2 -12.12 -4.09 27.53
CA THR A 2 -10.89 -3.96 26.74
C THR A 2 -9.87 -3.13 27.50
N SER A 3 -8.63 -3.59 27.57
CA SER A 3 -7.60 -2.82 28.28
C SER A 3 -7.15 -1.62 27.43
N LEU A 4 -6.86 -0.49 28.09
CA LEU A 4 -6.24 0.67 27.44
C LEU A 4 -4.93 0.32 26.73
N LEU A 5 -4.23 -0.71 27.21
CA LEU A 5 -3.01 -1.23 26.60
C LEU A 5 -3.28 -1.86 25.22
N GLU A 6 -4.32 -2.67 25.09
CA GLU A 6 -4.70 -3.28 23.81
C GLU A 6 -5.10 -2.23 22.77
N LEU A 7 -5.89 -1.21 23.17
CA LEU A 7 -6.28 -0.11 22.28
C LEU A 7 -5.05 0.68 21.79
N LYS A 8 -4.06 0.90 22.67
CA LYS A 8 -2.80 1.57 22.30
C LYS A 8 -1.99 0.75 21.30
N GLU A 9 -1.94 -0.57 21.45
CA GLU A 9 -1.25 -1.45 20.51
C GLU A 9 -1.96 -1.52 19.14
N ILE A 10 -3.29 -1.57 19.12
CA ILE A 10 -4.04 -1.53 17.85
C ILE A 10 -3.82 -0.19 17.13
N ARG A 11 -3.85 0.94 17.86
CA ARG A 11 -3.56 2.26 17.29
C ARG A 11 -2.17 2.33 16.64
N LYS A 12 -1.14 1.75 17.27
CA LYS A 12 0.21 1.69 16.70
C LYS A 12 0.23 0.92 15.38
N LYS A 13 -0.45 -0.23 15.33
CA LYS A 13 -0.54 -1.08 14.12
C LYS A 13 -1.25 -0.35 12.97
N ILE A 14 -2.36 0.33 13.25
CA ILE A 14 -3.07 1.15 12.25
C ILE A 14 -2.16 2.28 11.75
N THR A 15 -1.49 3.00 12.65
CA THR A 15 -0.57 4.09 12.29
C THR A 15 0.58 3.58 11.42
N TRP A 16 1.13 2.41 11.75
CA TRP A 16 2.17 1.77 10.96
C TRP A 16 1.67 1.41 9.56
N ALA A 17 0.49 0.81 9.46
CA ALA A 17 -0.10 0.41 8.19
C ALA A 17 -0.32 1.61 7.26
N VAL A 18 -0.86 2.72 7.78
CA VAL A 18 -1.05 3.98 7.04
C VAL A 18 0.29 4.54 6.56
N ARG A 19 1.27 4.69 7.45
CA ARG A 19 2.59 5.23 7.06
C ARG A 19 3.30 4.37 6.02
N TYR A 20 3.13 3.05 6.11
CA TYR A 20 3.74 2.14 5.16
C TYR A 20 3.00 2.16 3.81
N SER A 21 1.65 2.27 3.81
CA SER A 21 0.90 2.47 2.57
C SER A 21 1.27 3.77 1.88
N ASP A 22 1.44 4.87 2.60
CA ASP A 22 1.85 6.17 2.00
C ASP A 22 3.19 6.04 1.27
N ARG A 23 4.16 5.32 1.86
CA ARG A 23 5.45 5.06 1.21
C ARG A 23 5.32 4.20 -0.04
N LEU A 24 4.42 3.22 -0.03
CA LEU A 24 4.16 2.37 -1.19
C LEU A 24 3.47 3.16 -2.31
N ILE A 25 2.57 4.09 -1.98
CA ILE A 25 1.95 4.99 -2.97
C ILE A 25 3.04 5.83 -3.65
N LEU A 26 3.93 6.45 -2.89
CA LEU A 26 5.06 7.21 -3.45
C LEU A 26 5.96 6.35 -4.35
N LEU A 27 6.19 5.09 -3.98
CA LEU A 27 6.95 4.16 -4.80
C LEU A 27 6.19 3.78 -6.08
N SER A 28 4.88 3.57 -6.00
CA SER A 28 4.01 3.31 -7.16
C SER A 28 4.05 4.47 -8.15
N ASP A 29 3.96 5.71 -7.66
CA ASP A 29 4.05 6.92 -8.49
C ASP A 29 5.42 7.05 -9.17
N ALA A 30 6.50 6.75 -8.44
CA ALA A 30 7.85 6.76 -9.01
C ALA A 30 8.01 5.71 -10.13
N VAL A 31 7.48 4.50 -9.94
CA VAL A 31 7.46 3.46 -10.97
C VAL A 31 6.64 3.91 -12.17
N PHE A 32 5.46 4.47 -11.95
CA PHE A 32 4.59 4.99 -13.01
C PHE A 32 5.29 6.10 -13.82
N HIS A 33 5.93 7.06 -13.17
CA HIS A 33 6.67 8.12 -13.86
C HIS A 33 7.82 7.59 -14.71
N LYS A 34 8.52 6.55 -14.24
CA LYS A 34 9.56 5.89 -15.01
C LYS A 34 8.99 5.12 -16.21
N MET A 35 7.85 4.47 -16.07
CA MET A 35 7.15 3.86 -17.20
C MET A 35 6.78 4.91 -18.25
N MET A 36 6.17 6.03 -17.83
CA MET A 36 5.82 7.14 -18.72
C MET A 36 7.02 7.74 -19.47
N SER A 37 8.20 7.78 -18.85
CA SER A 37 9.41 8.26 -19.54
C SER A 37 9.85 7.31 -20.65
N ILE A 38 9.80 6.00 -20.39
CA ILE A 38 10.13 4.97 -21.40
C ILE A 38 9.13 5.02 -22.56
N GLU A 39 7.83 5.17 -22.28
CA GLU A 39 6.78 5.33 -23.29
C GLU A 39 7.04 6.52 -24.22
N LYS A 40 7.54 7.62 -23.66
CA LYS A 40 7.86 8.83 -24.42
C LYS A 40 9.08 8.66 -25.32
N GLU A 41 10.06 7.86 -24.90
CA GLU A 41 11.35 7.70 -25.56
C GLU A 41 11.35 6.61 -26.64
N ASN A 42 10.50 5.59 -26.50
CA ASN A 42 10.48 4.43 -27.38
C ASN A 42 9.06 4.14 -27.90
N LYS A 43 8.88 4.05 -29.23
CA LYS A 43 7.58 3.71 -29.84
C LYS A 43 7.16 2.25 -29.66
N GLU A 44 8.10 1.35 -29.35
CA GLU A 44 7.86 -0.08 -29.08
C GLU A 44 8.22 -0.41 -27.62
N TYR A 45 7.95 0.52 -26.70
CA TYR A 45 8.30 0.41 -25.28
C TYR A 45 7.75 -0.86 -24.60
N TRP A 46 6.57 -1.32 -25.02
CA TRP A 46 5.84 -2.42 -24.37
C TRP A 46 6.55 -3.78 -24.50
N GLU A 47 7.48 -3.92 -25.44
CA GLU A 47 8.28 -5.15 -25.62
C GLU A 47 9.59 -5.11 -24.83
N THR A 48 9.94 -3.95 -24.26
CA THR A 48 11.17 -3.81 -23.50
C THR A 48 11.08 -4.56 -22.17
N GLN A 49 12.13 -5.31 -21.83
CA GLN A 49 12.22 -6.00 -20.54
C GLN A 49 12.09 -5.03 -19.37
N GLU A 50 12.64 -3.81 -19.48
CA GLU A 50 12.54 -2.78 -18.44
C GLU A 50 11.07 -2.39 -18.17
N TYR A 51 10.29 -2.11 -19.22
CA TYR A 51 8.89 -1.73 -19.06
C TYR A 51 8.04 -2.86 -18.46
N ILE A 52 8.26 -4.11 -18.89
CA ILE A 52 7.58 -5.29 -18.33
C ILE A 52 7.90 -5.45 -16.84
N LEU A 53 9.18 -5.33 -16.45
CA LEU A 53 9.59 -5.44 -15.04
C LEU A 53 9.00 -4.32 -14.19
N LEU A 54 8.90 -3.10 -14.71
CA LEU A 54 8.25 -1.99 -14.02
C LEU A 54 6.75 -2.24 -13.83
N GLY A 55 6.08 -2.82 -14.83
CA GLY A 55 4.67 -3.24 -14.73
C GLY A 55 4.46 -4.26 -13.60
N ILE A 56 5.26 -5.33 -13.58
CA ILE A 56 5.22 -6.34 -12.51
C ILE A 56 5.46 -5.69 -11.14
N ARG A 57 6.44 -4.77 -11.06
CA ARG A 57 6.77 -4.09 -9.81
C ARG A 57 5.61 -3.22 -9.31
N ARG A 58 4.93 -2.52 -10.22
CA ARG A 58 3.76 -1.69 -9.90
C ARG A 58 2.61 -2.56 -9.37
N ASP A 59 2.39 -3.73 -9.96
CA ASP A 59 1.36 -4.67 -9.50
C ASP A 59 1.67 -5.20 -8.09
N GLU A 60 2.93 -5.56 -7.81
CA GLU A 60 3.37 -5.97 -6.47
C GLU A 60 3.14 -4.89 -5.41
N ILE A 61 3.42 -3.62 -5.76
CA ILE A 61 3.22 -2.48 -4.86
C ILE A 61 1.73 -2.28 -4.60
N SER A 62 0.91 -2.33 -5.65
CA SER A 62 -0.55 -2.19 -5.57
C SER A 62 -1.15 -3.26 -4.65
N LEU A 63 -0.72 -4.52 -4.81
CA LEU A 63 -1.15 -5.62 -3.94
C LEU A 63 -0.81 -5.36 -2.46
N LYS A 64 0.38 -4.82 -2.17
CA LYS A 64 0.79 -4.51 -0.79
C LYS A 64 -0.05 -3.38 -0.19
N ILE A 65 -0.37 -2.35 -0.99
CA ILE A 65 -1.27 -1.26 -0.56
C ILE A 65 -2.65 -1.84 -0.19
N ASP A 66 -3.21 -2.69 -1.04
CA ASP A 66 -4.51 -3.34 -0.79
C ASP A 66 -4.51 -4.19 0.49
N ILE A 67 -3.45 -4.96 0.73
CA ILE A 67 -3.31 -5.76 1.95
C ILE A 67 -3.30 -4.87 3.19
N LEU A 68 -2.56 -3.75 3.16
CA LEU A 68 -2.49 -2.81 4.29
C LEU A 68 -3.81 -2.10 4.54
N ALA A 69 -4.52 -1.71 3.47
CA ALA A 69 -5.83 -1.09 3.57
C ALA A 69 -6.84 -2.05 4.23
N ARG A 70 -6.86 -3.32 3.81
CA ARG A 70 -7.68 -4.38 4.41
C ARG A 70 -7.32 -4.62 5.87
N TYR A 71 -6.02 -4.69 6.17
CA TYR A 71 -5.52 -4.86 7.53
C TYR A 71 -5.95 -3.71 8.45
N GLY A 72 -5.81 -2.46 8.00
CA GLY A 72 -6.26 -1.29 8.73
C GLY A 72 -7.77 -1.29 8.99
N ASN A 73 -8.57 -1.71 8.01
CA ASN A 73 -10.03 -1.82 8.16
C ASN A 73 -10.40 -2.87 9.23
N ILE A 74 -9.81 -4.06 9.17
CA ILE A 74 -10.05 -5.13 10.17
C ILE A 74 -9.72 -4.64 11.58
N LEU A 75 -8.59 -3.99 11.76
CA LEU A 75 -8.18 -3.44 13.06
C LEU A 75 -9.13 -2.35 13.55
N SER A 76 -9.53 -1.44 12.67
CA SER A 76 -10.45 -0.35 13.01
C SER A 76 -11.81 -0.90 13.43
N ARG A 77 -12.36 -1.87 12.70
CA ARG A 77 -13.61 -2.56 13.03
C ARG A 77 -13.54 -3.23 14.40
N ARG A 78 -12.44 -3.91 14.70
CA ARG A 78 -12.23 -4.54 16.01
C ARG A 78 -12.27 -3.53 17.16
N VAL A 79 -11.66 -2.35 16.97
CA VAL A 79 -11.73 -1.26 17.97
C VAL A 79 -13.17 -0.79 18.17
N PHE A 80 -13.92 -0.58 17.08
CA PHE A 80 -15.32 -0.15 17.18
C PHE A 80 -16.18 -1.16 17.95
N GLN A 81 -16.03 -2.46 17.68
CA GLN A 81 -16.74 -3.51 18.40
C GLN A 81 -16.39 -3.50 19.90
N GLN A 82 -15.10 -3.41 20.22
CA GLN A 82 -14.62 -3.36 21.60
C GLN A 82 -15.04 -2.11 22.40
N LEU A 83 -15.43 -1.02 21.73
CA LEU A 83 -15.94 0.18 22.38
C LEU A 83 -17.46 0.15 22.57
N GLN A 84 -18.17 -0.76 21.90
CA GLN A 84 -19.62 -0.95 22.01
C GLN A 84 -19.99 -2.00 23.08
N ASP A 85 -19.06 -2.89 23.43
CA ASP A 85 -19.16 -3.94 24.47
C ASP A 85 -18.63 -3.48 25.84
#